data_AF-A0A8H8N479-F1
#
_entry.id   AF-A0A8H8N479-F1
#
_cell.length_a   1.000
_cell.length_b   1.000
_cell.length_c   1.000
_cell.angle_alpha   90.00
_cell.angle_beta   90.00
_cell.angle_gamma   90.00
#
_symmetry.space_group_name_H-M   'P 1'
#
loop_
_entity.id
_entity.type
_entity.pdbx_description
1 polymer ?
#
loop_
_entity_poly.entity_id
_entity_poly.type
_entity_poly.pdbx_seq_one_letter_code
_entity_poly.pdbx_strand_id
1 'polypeptide(L)'
;MGGGWFVTERTGKSFSIWFWGRNDEGVPPAVELGLPVICTKDFGEPIAYWEASDTCDFSKMFGPHNIIINLTLCGDWAGQNSVFQKAGCPGTCVDYVNNNPATFKDAYWEINSLKVYSKLY
;
A
#
# COMPACT_ATOMS: atom_id res chain seq x y z
N MET A 1 -5.83 -7.69 14.66
CA MET A 1 -5.11 -8.19 13.46
C MET A 1 -6.09 -8.97 12.61
N GLY A 2 -6.02 -8.85 11.27
CA GLY A 2 -6.99 -9.39 10.30
C GLY A 2 -6.97 -8.63 8.96
N GLY A 3 -5.82 -8.03 8.62
CA GLY A 3 -5.72 -7.05 7.54
C GLY A 3 -6.46 -5.74 7.86
N GLY A 4 -6.96 -5.09 6.80
CA GLY A 4 -7.63 -3.80 6.87
C GLY A 4 -7.95 -3.29 5.47
N TRP A 5 -8.16 -2.00 5.36
CA TRP A 5 -8.40 -1.30 4.10
C TRP A 5 -7.29 -0.29 3.87
N PHE A 6 -6.66 -0.36 2.71
CA PHE A 6 -5.87 0.74 2.16
C PHE A 6 -6.71 1.46 1.11
N VAL A 7 -6.74 2.78 1.18
CA VAL A 7 -7.36 3.62 0.15
C VAL A 7 -6.34 4.65 -0.30
N THR A 8 -6.22 4.81 -1.63
CA THR A 8 -5.40 5.85 -2.24
C THR A 8 -6.29 6.75 -3.07
N GLU A 9 -6.28 8.05 -2.76
CA GLU A 9 -6.83 9.07 -3.64
C GLU A 9 -5.67 9.70 -4.43
N ARG A 10 -5.87 9.82 -5.74
CA ARG A 10 -5.00 10.60 -6.61
C ARG A 10 -5.83 11.66 -7.31
N THR A 11 -5.38 12.90 -7.22
CA THR A 11 -5.92 14.03 -7.97
C THR A 11 -4.82 14.66 -8.84
N GLY A 12 -5.16 15.68 -9.61
CA GLY A 12 -4.14 16.48 -10.30
C GLY A 12 -3.27 17.33 -9.36
N LYS A 13 -3.62 17.41 -8.07
CA LYS A 13 -2.96 18.26 -7.08
C LYS A 13 -2.38 17.50 -5.90
N SER A 14 -2.80 16.27 -5.65
CA SER A 14 -2.42 15.54 -4.45
C SER A 14 -2.47 14.02 -4.62
N PHE A 15 -1.71 13.34 -3.76
CA PHE A 15 -1.87 11.93 -3.43
C PHE A 15 -2.12 11.82 -1.93
N SER A 16 -3.13 11.05 -1.57
CA SER A 16 -3.49 10.79 -0.17
C SER A 16 -3.63 9.28 0.03
N ILE A 17 -3.11 8.77 1.15
CA ILE A 17 -3.25 7.36 1.54
C ILE A 17 -3.88 7.29 2.93
N TRP A 18 -4.91 6.46 3.06
CA TRP A 18 -5.52 6.11 4.34
C TRP A 18 -5.36 4.61 4.59
N PHE A 19 -5.30 4.28 5.88
CA PHE A 19 -5.34 2.90 6.35
C PHE A 19 -6.27 2.80 7.56
N TRP A 20 -7.15 1.80 7.53
CA TRP A 20 -7.95 1.40 8.68
C TRP A 20 -7.70 -0.07 8.97
N GLY A 21 -7.45 -0.40 10.24
CA GLY A 21 -7.35 -1.79 10.68
C GLY A 21 -8.70 -2.50 10.59
N ARG A 22 -8.71 -3.83 10.49
CA ARG A 22 -9.94 -4.64 10.35
C ARG A 22 -11.07 -4.30 11.33
N ASN A 23 -10.73 -3.93 12.57
CA ASN A 23 -11.69 -3.66 13.65
C ASN A 23 -11.68 -2.19 14.06
N ASP A 24 -11.23 -1.30 13.18
CA ASP A 24 -11.21 0.13 13.43
C ASP A 24 -12.63 0.70 13.28
N GLU A 25 -13.18 1.25 14.37
CA GLU A 25 -14.52 1.87 14.38
C GLU A 25 -14.59 3.16 13.54
N GLY A 26 -13.43 3.73 13.18
CA GLY A 26 -13.31 4.91 12.33
C GLY A 26 -13.34 4.62 10.83
N VAL A 27 -13.48 3.36 10.39
CA VAL A 27 -13.59 3.04 8.96
C VAL A 27 -14.90 3.63 8.40
N PRO A 28 -14.85 4.44 7.33
CA PRO A 28 -16.07 4.94 6.71
C PRO A 28 -16.93 3.79 6.16
N PRO A 29 -18.27 3.77 6.36
CA PRO A 29 -19.13 2.69 5.88
C PRO A 29 -19.02 2.44 4.37
N ALA A 30 -18.75 3.50 3.61
CA ALA A 30 -18.55 3.41 2.16
C ALA A 30 -17.29 2.60 1.79
N VAL A 31 -16.24 2.66 2.61
CA VAL A 31 -15.01 1.86 2.46
C VAL A 31 -15.22 0.44 2.96
N GLU A 32 -15.80 0.29 4.16
CA GLU A 32 -16.03 -1.01 4.80
C GLU A 32 -16.89 -1.94 3.93
N LEU A 33 -18.02 -1.41 3.45
CA LEU A 33 -18.98 -2.15 2.61
C LEU A 33 -18.64 -2.10 1.12
N GLY A 34 -17.66 -1.27 0.73
CA GLY A 34 -17.26 -1.03 -0.66
C GLY A 34 -18.44 -0.54 -1.52
N LEU A 35 -19.11 0.53 -1.08
CA LEU A 35 -20.25 1.12 -1.79
C LEU A 35 -19.80 1.73 -3.13
N PRO A 36 -20.68 1.82 -4.15
CA PRO A 36 -20.32 2.34 -5.48
C PRO A 36 -19.98 3.83 -5.50
N VAL A 37 -20.36 4.57 -4.44
CA VAL A 37 -20.09 6.00 -4.29
C VAL A 37 -19.33 6.20 -2.99
N ILE A 38 -18.24 6.96 -3.07
CA ILE A 38 -17.37 7.30 -1.94
C ILE A 38 -17.07 8.81 -1.92
N CYS A 39 -16.80 9.36 -0.75
CA CYS A 39 -16.38 10.75 -0.56
C CYS A 39 -15.16 10.79 0.36
N THR A 40 -13.99 11.11 -0.20
CA THR A 40 -12.71 11.09 0.55
C THR A 40 -12.61 12.20 1.60
N LYS A 41 -13.45 13.23 1.53
CA LYS A 41 -13.53 14.27 2.57
C LYS A 41 -14.02 13.71 3.90
N ASP A 42 -14.72 12.59 3.88
CA ASP A 42 -15.28 11.94 5.07
C ASP A 42 -14.27 10.97 5.71
N PHE A 43 -13.06 10.82 5.15
CA PHE A 43 -12.09 9.81 5.57
C PHE A 43 -11.14 10.31 6.67
N GLY A 44 -11.19 11.59 7.03
CA GLY A 44 -10.29 12.18 8.02
C GLY A 44 -8.86 12.36 7.50
N GLU A 45 -7.91 12.49 8.43
CA GLU A 45 -6.51 12.74 8.12
C GLU A 45 -5.84 11.51 7.48
N PRO A 46 -5.20 11.66 6.30
CA PRO A 46 -4.47 10.56 5.67
C PRO A 46 -3.19 10.23 6.44
N ILE A 47 -2.80 8.96 6.44
CA ILE A 47 -1.51 8.52 7.01
C ILE A 47 -0.31 8.98 6.16
N ALA A 48 -0.55 9.36 4.90
CA ALA A 48 0.43 9.98 4.04
C ALA A 48 -0.25 10.94 3.05
N TYR A 49 0.32 12.13 2.92
CA TYR A 49 -0.17 13.18 2.03
C TYR A 49 0.98 13.82 1.27
N TRP A 50 0.83 13.91 -0.04
CA TRP A 50 1.72 14.66 -0.92
C TRP A 50 0.91 15.62 -1.76
N GLU A 51 1.38 16.86 -1.86
CA GLU A 51 0.77 17.90 -2.68
C GLU A 51 1.72 18.30 -3.79
N ALA A 52 1.13 18.64 -4.94
CA ALA A 52 1.85 19.28 -6.03
C ALA A 52 2.41 20.62 -5.54
N SER A 53 3.59 20.97 -6.05
CA SER A 53 4.26 22.24 -5.76
C SER A 53 4.83 22.83 -7.04
N ASP A 54 5.33 24.05 -6.96
CA ASP A 54 6.01 24.70 -8.09
C ASP A 54 7.22 23.89 -8.59
N THR A 55 7.81 23.06 -7.73
CA THR A 55 8.94 22.17 -8.06
C THR A 55 8.51 20.72 -8.33
N CYS A 56 7.24 20.38 -8.15
CA CYS A 56 6.71 19.03 -8.32
C CYS A 56 5.31 19.09 -8.94
N ASP A 57 5.27 19.26 -10.27
CA ASP A 57 4.04 19.29 -11.04
C ASP A 57 3.54 17.87 -11.32
N PHE A 58 2.56 17.41 -10.56
CA PHE A 58 2.04 16.04 -10.66
C PHE A 58 1.47 15.71 -12.04
N SER A 59 0.96 16.70 -12.78
CA SER A 59 0.43 16.47 -14.13
C SER A 59 1.50 16.11 -15.14
N LYS A 60 2.76 16.52 -14.90
CA LYS A 60 3.93 16.19 -15.73
C LYS A 60 4.66 14.95 -15.24
N MET A 61 4.62 14.69 -13.93
CA MET A 61 5.33 13.57 -13.33
C MET A 61 4.58 12.24 -13.45
N PHE A 62 3.25 12.26 -13.51
CA PHE A 62 2.43 11.06 -13.44
C PHE A 62 1.44 10.94 -14.60
N GLY A 63 1.59 9.88 -15.40
CA GLY A 63 0.63 9.48 -16.44
C GLY A 63 -0.43 8.49 -15.92
N PRO A 64 -1.12 7.78 -16.84
CA PRO A 64 -1.93 6.61 -16.50
C PRO A 64 -1.07 5.54 -15.81
N HIS A 65 -1.57 4.96 -14.71
CA HIS A 65 -0.86 3.93 -13.96
C HIS A 65 -1.56 2.58 -14.07
N ASN A 66 -0.78 1.50 -13.96
CA ASN A 66 -1.28 0.17 -13.67
C ASN A 66 -1.19 -0.07 -12.16
N ILE A 67 -2.15 -0.82 -11.61
CA ILE A 67 -2.05 -1.32 -10.24
C ILE A 67 -1.23 -2.61 -10.27
N ILE A 68 -0.18 -2.69 -9.45
CA ILE A 68 0.71 -3.85 -9.35
C ILE A 68 0.66 -4.34 -7.91
N ILE A 69 0.41 -5.64 -7.73
CA ILE A 69 0.51 -6.33 -6.44
C ILE A 69 1.50 -7.47 -6.64
N ASN A 70 2.61 -7.44 -5.91
CA ASN A 70 3.65 -8.45 -6.04
C ASN A 70 4.20 -8.86 -4.67
N LEU A 71 4.93 -9.97 -4.67
CA LEU A 71 5.77 -10.42 -3.57
C LEU A 71 7.11 -10.81 -4.20
N THR A 72 8.20 -10.19 -3.75
CA THR A 72 9.56 -10.52 -4.18
C THR A 72 10.42 -10.73 -2.95
N LEU A 73 11.51 -11.46 -3.11
CA LEU A 73 12.44 -11.78 -2.03
C LEU A 73 13.81 -11.19 -2.33
N CYS A 74 14.45 -10.66 -1.30
CA CYS A 74 15.77 -10.04 -1.38
C CYS A 74 15.81 -8.83 -2.34
N GLY A 75 16.54 -8.94 -3.45
CA GLY A 75 16.72 -7.89 -4.43
C GLY A 75 17.44 -6.64 -3.89
N ASP A 76 17.26 -5.55 -4.61
CA ASP A 76 18.02 -4.31 -4.41
C ASP A 76 17.78 -3.64 -3.06
N TRP A 77 16.68 -3.96 -2.36
CA TRP A 77 16.39 -3.41 -1.05
C TRP A 77 16.50 -4.45 0.06
N ALA A 78 15.57 -5.41 0.12
CA ALA A 78 15.54 -6.39 1.22
C ALA A 78 16.76 -7.35 1.19
N GLY A 79 17.44 -7.48 0.04
CA GLY A 79 18.63 -8.30 -0.11
C GLY A 79 19.93 -7.63 0.35
N GLN A 80 19.93 -6.32 0.60
CA GLN A 80 21.12 -5.64 1.12
C GLN A 80 21.44 -6.15 2.52
N ASN A 81 22.68 -6.60 2.75
CA ASN A 81 23.09 -7.16 4.05
C ASN A 81 22.84 -6.18 5.21
N SER A 82 23.07 -4.88 5.01
CA SER A 82 22.84 -3.84 6.01
C SER A 82 21.35 -3.68 6.38
N VAL A 83 20.43 -4.02 5.49
CA VAL A 83 18.98 -3.97 5.73
C VAL A 83 18.53 -5.29 6.34
N PHE A 84 18.89 -6.41 5.72
CA PHE A 84 18.48 -7.76 6.14
C PHE A 84 18.96 -8.09 7.56
N GLN A 85 20.24 -7.85 7.84
CA GLN A 85 20.82 -8.15 9.16
C GLN A 85 20.34 -7.17 10.23
N LYS A 86 20.10 -5.91 9.88
CA LYS A 86 19.53 -4.92 10.81
C LYS A 86 18.09 -5.25 11.20
N ALA A 87 17.34 -5.94 10.35
CA ALA A 87 16.03 -6.49 10.67
C ALA A 87 16.10 -7.73 11.60
N GLY A 88 17.31 -8.19 11.96
CA GLY A 88 17.53 -9.34 12.82
C GLY A 88 17.57 -10.68 12.09
N CYS A 89 17.59 -10.68 10.74
CA CYS A 89 17.64 -11.91 9.97
C CYS A 89 19.08 -12.47 9.89
N PRO A 90 19.27 -13.80 9.99
CA PRO A 90 20.60 -14.40 10.04
C PRO A 90 21.21 -14.61 8.64
N GLY A 91 22.54 -14.50 8.53
CA GLY A 91 23.27 -14.83 7.29
C GLY A 91 23.06 -13.81 6.17
N THR A 92 22.97 -14.30 4.93
CA THR A 92 22.60 -13.50 3.75
C THR A 92 21.16 -13.77 3.36
N CYS A 93 20.50 -12.79 2.74
CA CYS A 93 19.10 -12.94 2.34
C CYS A 93 18.90 -14.12 1.39
N VAL A 94 19.77 -14.28 0.39
CA VAL A 94 19.65 -15.35 -0.62
C VAL A 94 19.83 -16.72 0.02
N ASP A 95 20.83 -16.89 0.89
CA ASP A 95 21.03 -18.16 1.60
C ASP A 95 19.85 -18.48 2.52
N TYR A 96 19.30 -17.48 3.20
CA TYR A 96 18.13 -17.66 4.05
C TYR A 96 16.92 -18.12 3.24
N VAL A 97 16.61 -17.45 2.14
CA VAL A 97 15.48 -17.80 1.25
C VAL A 97 15.64 -19.21 0.70
N ASN A 98 16.82 -19.57 0.20
CA ASN A 98 17.06 -20.88 -0.42
C ASN A 98 16.92 -22.04 0.56
N ASN A 99 17.35 -21.84 1.81
CA ASN A 99 17.48 -22.93 2.77
C ASN A 99 16.32 -23.04 3.78
N ASN A 100 15.39 -22.08 3.79
CA ASN A 100 14.30 -22.04 4.78
C ASN A 100 12.91 -21.93 4.12
N PRO A 101 12.52 -22.81 3.17
CA PRO A 101 11.25 -22.67 2.45
C PRO A 101 10.03 -22.67 3.38
N ALA A 102 10.08 -23.40 4.50
CA ALA A 102 8.97 -23.50 5.45
C ALA A 102 8.65 -22.17 6.18
N THR A 103 9.57 -21.20 6.21
CA THR A 103 9.34 -19.91 6.88
C THR A 103 8.46 -18.96 6.07
N PHE A 104 8.27 -19.26 4.78
CA PHE A 104 7.45 -18.44 3.86
C PHE A 104 5.99 -18.90 3.76
N LYS A 105 5.53 -19.79 4.65
CA LYS A 105 4.13 -20.27 4.66
C LYS A 105 3.10 -19.12 4.77
N ASP A 106 3.47 -18.03 5.44
CA ASP A 106 2.63 -16.86 5.67
C ASP A 106 2.96 -15.70 4.71
N ALA A 107 3.82 -15.94 3.71
CA ALA A 107 4.20 -14.97 2.69
C ALA A 107 3.23 -15.01 1.49
N TYR A 108 2.00 -14.56 1.70
CA TYR A 108 0.96 -14.52 0.67
C TYR A 108 0.07 -13.27 0.80
N TRP A 109 -0.66 -12.97 -0.27
CA TRP A 109 -1.72 -11.97 -0.26
C TRP A 109 -3.07 -12.66 -0.21
N GLU A 110 -3.92 -12.25 0.73
CA GLU A 110 -5.35 -12.58 0.76
C GLU A 110 -6.15 -11.30 0.64
N ILE A 111 -6.73 -11.09 -0.54
CA ILE A 111 -7.37 -9.83 -0.93
C ILE A 111 -8.86 -10.06 -1.05
N ASN A 112 -9.64 -9.44 -0.17
CA ASN A 112 -11.10 -9.52 -0.22
C ASN A 112 -11.68 -8.82 -1.44
N SER A 113 -11.18 -7.63 -1.78
CA SER A 113 -11.60 -6.90 -2.98
C SER A 113 -10.60 -5.83 -3.37
N LEU A 114 -10.61 -5.47 -4.66
CA LEU A 114 -9.95 -4.28 -5.19
C LEU A 114 -10.99 -3.50 -5.99
N LYS A 115 -11.22 -2.24 -5.60
CA LYS A 115 -12.21 -1.35 -6.23
C LYS A 115 -11.55 -0.07 -6.67
N VAL A 116 -11.90 0.40 -7.87
CA VAL A 116 -11.40 1.65 -8.44
C VAL A 116 -12.59 2.57 -8.67
N TYR A 117 -12.46 3.81 -8.20
CA TYR A 117 -13.49 4.85 -8.33
C TYR A 117 -12.94 6.00 -9.16
N SER A 118 -13.81 6.64 -9.92
CA SER A 118 -13.52 7.88 -10.64
C SER A 118 -14.47 8.98 -10.18
N LYS A 119 -14.02 10.23 -10.25
CA LYS A 119 -14.86 11.38 -9.93
C LYS A 119 -16.10 11.39 -10.85
N LEU A 120 -17.29 11.48 -10.26
CA LEU A 120 -18.52 11.73 -11.01
C LEU A 120 -18.51 13.18 -11.50
N TYR A 121 -18.91 13.37 -12.76
CA TYR A 121 -18.97 14.69 -13.42
C TYR A 121 -20.12 15.53 -12.91
#